data_AF-A0A940BYI3-F1
#
_entry.id   AF-A0A940BYI3-F1
#
_cell.length_a   1.000
_cell.length_b   1.000
_cell.length_c   1.000
_cell.angle_alpha   90.00
_cell.angle_beta   90.00
_cell.angle_gamma   90.00
#
_symmetry.space_group_name_H-M   'P 1'
#
loop_
_entity.id
_entity.type
_entity.pdbx_description
1 polymer ?
#
loop_
_entity_poly.entity_id
_entity_poly.type
_entity_poly.pdbx_seq_one_letter_code
_entity_poly.pdbx_strand_id
1 'polypeptide(L)'
;MNIDAIVEKMDRTVQTHRLAEGAYSRYLWQNEKNSRKMGVNEYGCADAANILYTIGRFEGDPEKRACWVKTMQDMQDPETGLFYEGTHHTFHTTAHVVAALELFDALPRYPLTALLPYRDKEKLYDMLENLNWAGKPWPQSHLGAGLFAALTITRSVDAEWQKWYFDWLRERCDPVTGISYGARLGHDTLAHHLYGWFHYMFNHEYARRAMPYPDKMIDSCIDMYDNDALDPLFGRRCGFCEIDWVFCLNRATRQTPHRFYEAKDRLRDFSKSFVDYLMAVDEEKTDDFNDLHCLFGAVCALAELQAALPGELESTVPLKLVLDRRPFI
;
A
#
# COMPACT_ATOMS: atom_id res chain seq x y z
N MET A 1 16.75 10.75 15.23
CA MET A 1 15.64 11.72 15.19
C MET A 1 14.44 11.07 15.85
N ASN A 2 13.93 11.65 16.93
CA ASN A 2 12.76 11.08 17.62
C ASN A 2 11.48 11.44 16.84
N ILE A 3 10.67 10.43 16.50
CA ILE A 3 9.42 10.56 15.73
C ILE A 3 8.17 10.29 16.58
N ASP A 4 8.27 10.22 17.92
CA ASP A 4 7.14 9.94 18.81
C ASP A 4 6.04 11.01 18.70
N ALA A 5 6.41 12.27 18.49
CA ALA A 5 5.43 13.34 18.28
C ALA A 5 4.58 13.12 17.01
N ILE A 6 5.17 12.53 15.96
CA ILE A 6 4.46 12.16 14.72
C ILE A 6 3.54 10.96 15.00
N VAL A 7 4.03 9.97 15.75
CA VAL A 7 3.25 8.79 16.13
C VAL A 7 2.03 9.19 16.96
N GLU A 8 2.18 10.08 17.93
CA GLU A 8 1.08 10.62 18.73
C GLU A 8 0.10 11.42 17.87
N LYS A 9 0.61 12.20 16.90
CA LYS A 9 -0.22 12.91 15.93
C LYS A 9 -1.08 11.94 15.11
N MET A 10 -0.46 10.91 14.55
CA MET A 10 -1.14 9.86 13.77
C MET A 10 -2.21 9.14 14.60
N ASP A 11 -1.92 8.78 15.85
CA ASP A 11 -2.89 8.16 16.76
C ASP A 11 -4.09 9.09 17.01
N ARG A 12 -3.83 10.35 17.40
CA ARG A 12 -4.89 11.35 17.62
C ARG A 12 -5.79 11.49 16.39
N THR A 13 -5.21 11.59 15.19
CA THR A 13 -6.00 11.66 13.95
C THR A 13 -6.84 10.40 13.73
N VAL A 14 -6.29 9.20 13.90
CA VAL A 14 -7.13 7.98 13.77
C VAL A 14 -8.28 8.00 14.78
N GLN A 15 -8.04 8.46 16.01
CA GLN A 15 -9.09 8.55 17.03
C GLN A 15 -10.19 9.57 16.69
N THR A 16 -9.89 10.67 15.98
CA THR A 16 -10.94 11.62 15.55
C THR A 16 -11.85 11.04 14.48
N HIS A 17 -11.36 10.08 13.69
CA HIS A 17 -12.14 9.34 12.68
C HIS A 17 -13.01 8.23 13.26
N ARG A 18 -12.86 7.92 14.56
CA ARG A 18 -13.58 6.85 15.22
C ARG A 18 -15.05 7.19 15.41
N LEU A 19 -15.93 6.32 14.94
CA LEU A 19 -17.39 6.44 15.07
C LEU A 19 -17.94 5.55 16.18
N ALA A 20 -17.38 4.34 16.30
CA ALA A 20 -17.67 3.38 17.37
C ALA A 20 -16.47 2.42 17.53
N GLU A 21 -16.58 1.42 18.40
CA GLU A 21 -15.58 0.34 18.43
C GLU A 21 -15.55 -0.41 17.10
N GLY A 22 -14.38 -0.45 16.46
CA GLY A 22 -14.19 -1.08 15.15
C GLY A 22 -14.82 -0.38 13.95
N ALA A 23 -15.41 0.80 14.12
CA ALA A 23 -16.09 1.53 13.05
C ALA A 23 -15.50 2.93 12.89
N TYR A 24 -15.00 3.23 11.68
CA TYR A 24 -14.27 4.46 11.37
C TYR A 24 -14.76 5.08 10.07
N SER A 25 -14.71 6.40 10.00
CA SER A 25 -14.86 7.11 8.74
C SER A 25 -13.51 7.31 8.05
N ARG A 26 -13.52 7.31 6.72
CA ARG A 26 -12.35 7.77 5.95
C ARG A 26 -12.17 9.28 6.04
N TYR A 27 -13.27 10.02 6.12
CA TYR A 27 -13.28 11.50 6.09
C TYR A 27 -13.92 12.08 7.36
N LEU A 28 -13.38 13.19 7.84
CA LEU A 28 -13.95 14.03 8.91
C LEU A 28 -14.88 15.10 8.36
N TRP A 29 -14.54 15.69 7.21
CA TRP A 29 -15.35 16.71 6.54
C TRP A 29 -15.48 16.52 5.02
N GLN A 30 -16.57 17.08 4.49
CA GLN A 30 -16.88 17.07 3.07
C GLN A 30 -15.87 17.89 2.25
N ASN A 31 -15.74 17.54 0.97
CA ASN A 31 -15.04 18.38 0.00
C ASN A 31 -16.00 19.42 -0.59
N GLU A 32 -15.48 20.35 -1.38
CA GLU A 32 -16.28 21.41 -2.03
C GLU A 32 -17.43 20.86 -2.90
N LYS A 33 -17.28 19.64 -3.44
CA LYS A 33 -18.27 18.98 -4.29
C LYS A 33 -19.31 18.15 -3.52
N ASN A 34 -19.21 18.08 -2.18
CA ASN A 34 -20.02 17.21 -1.32
C ASN A 34 -20.09 15.76 -1.79
N SER A 35 -18.97 15.24 -2.31
CA SER A 35 -18.92 13.91 -2.94
C SER A 35 -18.33 12.82 -2.04
N ARG A 36 -17.92 13.15 -0.81
CA ARG A 36 -17.28 12.18 0.10
C ARG A 36 -18.32 11.30 0.79
N LYS A 37 -18.04 10.00 0.86
CA LYS A 37 -18.80 9.04 1.69
C LYS A 37 -18.43 9.26 3.15
N MET A 38 -19.26 10.01 3.86
CA MET A 38 -19.14 10.23 5.31
C MET A 38 -19.66 9.02 6.09
N GLY A 39 -19.23 8.90 7.35
CA GLY A 39 -19.60 7.76 8.20
C GLY A 39 -18.78 6.51 7.89
N VAL A 40 -19.27 5.36 8.34
CA VAL A 40 -18.58 4.07 8.22
C VAL A 40 -18.34 3.74 6.75
N ASN A 41 -17.10 3.39 6.41
CA ASN A 41 -16.76 2.87 5.10
C ASN A 41 -15.56 1.91 5.13
N GLU A 42 -15.38 1.21 4.02
CA GLU A 42 -14.44 0.13 3.80
C GLU A 42 -13.01 0.57 4.07
N TYR A 43 -12.62 1.73 3.53
CA TYR A 43 -11.29 2.32 3.70
C TYR A 43 -11.09 2.85 5.11
N GLY A 44 -12.04 3.61 5.66
CA GLY A 44 -11.95 4.17 7.01
C GLY A 44 -11.62 3.09 8.05
N CYS A 45 -12.35 1.97 8.01
CA CYS A 45 -12.10 0.85 8.92
C CYS A 45 -10.76 0.14 8.63
N ALA A 46 -10.44 -0.13 7.35
CA ALA A 46 -9.20 -0.82 6.98
C ALA A 46 -7.96 0.04 7.28
N ASP A 47 -7.95 1.30 6.86
CA ASP A 47 -6.87 2.27 7.08
C ASP A 47 -6.65 2.49 8.58
N ALA A 48 -7.70 2.67 9.38
CA ALA A 48 -7.57 2.79 10.84
C ALA A 48 -6.87 1.56 11.45
N ALA A 49 -7.29 0.35 11.07
CA ALA A 49 -6.67 -0.88 11.55
C ALA A 49 -5.19 -0.95 11.16
N ASN A 50 -4.87 -0.60 9.92
CA ASN A 50 -3.51 -0.63 9.41
C ASN A 50 -2.61 0.41 10.08
N ILE A 51 -3.09 1.65 10.24
CA ILE A 51 -2.34 2.71 10.92
C ILE A 51 -2.08 2.30 12.37
N LEU A 52 -3.11 1.91 13.13
CA LEU A 52 -2.98 1.49 14.53
C LEU A 52 -2.04 0.29 14.68
N TYR A 53 -2.06 -0.65 13.74
CA TYR A 53 -1.09 -1.74 13.69
C TYR A 53 0.34 -1.20 13.54
N THR A 54 0.57 -0.36 12.53
CA THR A 54 1.88 0.22 12.23
C THR A 54 2.44 0.99 13.40
N ILE A 55 1.64 1.82 14.07
CA ILE A 55 2.11 2.66 15.18
C ILE A 55 2.14 1.93 16.54
N GLY A 56 1.86 0.62 16.58
CA GLY A 56 1.92 -0.16 17.82
C GLY A 56 0.74 0.06 18.77
N ARG A 57 -0.40 0.57 18.27
CA ARG A 57 -1.67 0.80 18.99
C ARG A 57 -2.78 -0.17 18.59
N PHE A 58 -2.42 -1.32 18.03
CA PHE A 58 -3.38 -2.32 17.56
C PHE A 58 -4.23 -2.89 18.69
N GLU A 59 -5.52 -3.11 18.44
CA GLU A 59 -6.44 -3.64 19.45
C GLU A 59 -6.09 -5.09 19.82
N GLY A 60 -5.84 -5.31 21.11
CA GLY A 60 -5.45 -6.60 21.69
C GLY A 60 -6.59 -7.29 22.43
N ASP A 61 -7.63 -6.56 22.82
CA ASP A 61 -8.80 -7.11 23.49
C ASP A 61 -9.65 -7.98 22.53
N PRO A 62 -9.91 -9.26 22.86
CA PRO A 62 -10.63 -10.16 21.95
C PRO A 62 -12.05 -9.71 21.59
N GLU A 63 -12.79 -9.11 22.52
CA GLU A 63 -14.17 -8.69 22.29
C GLU A 63 -14.20 -7.48 21.35
N LYS A 64 -13.32 -6.51 21.58
CA LYS A 64 -13.18 -5.37 20.68
C LYS A 64 -12.68 -5.78 19.30
N ARG A 65 -11.69 -6.67 19.20
CA ARG A 65 -11.23 -7.24 17.91
C ARG A 65 -12.39 -7.88 17.14
N ALA A 66 -13.29 -8.57 17.82
CA ALA A 66 -14.48 -9.13 17.18
C ALA A 66 -15.41 -8.05 16.61
N CYS A 67 -15.54 -6.88 17.26
CA CYS A 67 -16.27 -5.73 16.73
C CYS A 67 -15.63 -5.17 15.44
N TRP A 68 -14.29 -5.08 15.37
CA TRP A 68 -13.56 -4.68 14.17
C TRP A 68 -13.82 -5.63 13.00
N VAL A 69 -13.62 -6.93 13.25
CA VAL A 69 -13.84 -7.99 12.25
C VAL A 69 -15.28 -7.96 11.75
N LYS A 70 -16.26 -7.90 12.67
CA LYS A 70 -17.68 -7.87 12.31
C LYS A 70 -18.02 -6.64 11.46
N THR A 71 -17.54 -5.46 11.86
CA THR A 71 -17.81 -4.21 11.13
C THR A 71 -17.31 -4.28 9.70
N MET A 72 -16.07 -4.75 9.49
CA MET A 72 -15.54 -4.93 8.14
C MET A 72 -16.33 -5.98 7.35
N GLN A 73 -16.58 -7.15 7.93
CA GLN A 73 -17.33 -8.23 7.27
C GLN A 73 -18.78 -7.84 6.90
N ASP A 74 -19.43 -6.98 7.68
CA ASP A 74 -20.80 -6.53 7.43
C ASP A 74 -20.90 -5.63 6.17
N MET A 75 -19.78 -5.07 5.70
CA MET A 75 -19.71 -4.30 4.44
C MET A 75 -19.49 -5.18 3.20
N GLN A 76 -19.36 -6.50 3.37
CA GLN A 76 -19.14 -7.43 2.27
C GLN A 76 -20.46 -7.76 1.56
N ASP A 77 -20.44 -7.73 0.23
CA ASP A 77 -21.56 -8.20 -0.58
C ASP A 77 -21.65 -9.74 -0.56
N PRO A 78 -22.80 -10.32 -0.19
CA PRO A 78 -22.95 -11.78 -0.06
C PRO A 78 -23.02 -12.53 -1.40
N GLU A 79 -23.40 -11.87 -2.50
CA GLU A 79 -23.59 -12.53 -3.79
C GLU A 79 -22.25 -12.70 -4.52
N THR A 80 -21.45 -11.63 -4.53
CA THR A 80 -20.16 -11.55 -5.23
C THR A 80 -18.98 -11.86 -4.32
N GLY A 81 -19.13 -11.65 -3.02
CA GLY A 81 -18.06 -11.67 -2.03
C GLY A 81 -17.19 -10.41 -2.01
N LEU A 82 -17.50 -9.37 -2.77
CA LEU A 82 -16.64 -8.19 -2.92
C LEU A 82 -16.98 -7.08 -1.91
N PHE A 83 -16.08 -6.11 -1.78
CA PHE A 83 -16.26 -4.87 -1.04
C PHE A 83 -16.29 -3.67 -1.99
N TYR A 84 -17.16 -2.70 -1.74
CA TYR A 84 -17.48 -1.62 -2.69
C TYR A 84 -17.28 -0.24 -2.06
N GLU A 85 -16.37 0.54 -2.64
CA GLU A 85 -16.14 1.93 -2.28
C GLU A 85 -15.99 2.76 -3.56
N GLY A 86 -16.50 4.00 -3.55
CA GLY A 86 -16.74 4.77 -4.77
C GLY A 86 -15.50 5.43 -5.40
N THR A 87 -14.34 5.39 -4.74
CA THR A 87 -13.11 6.07 -5.21
C THR A 87 -12.11 5.11 -5.86
N HIS A 88 -12.25 3.80 -5.65
CA HIS A 88 -11.32 2.79 -6.17
C HIS A 88 -12.04 1.66 -6.89
N HIS A 89 -11.29 0.93 -7.72
CA HIS A 89 -11.80 -0.28 -8.35
C HIS A 89 -12.14 -1.34 -7.30
N THR A 90 -13.22 -2.08 -7.51
CA THR A 90 -13.75 -3.06 -6.53
C THR A 90 -12.72 -4.10 -6.10
N PHE A 91 -11.82 -4.55 -6.99
CA PHE A 91 -10.76 -5.51 -6.63
C PHE A 91 -9.74 -4.91 -5.66
N HIS A 92 -9.43 -3.62 -5.80
CA HIS A 92 -8.54 -2.91 -4.89
C HIS A 92 -9.17 -2.80 -3.51
N THR A 93 -10.42 -2.29 -3.45
CA THR A 93 -11.17 -2.20 -2.19
C THR A 93 -11.31 -3.55 -1.51
N THR A 94 -11.59 -4.61 -2.28
CA THR A 94 -11.68 -5.98 -1.76
C THR A 94 -10.36 -6.44 -1.16
N ALA A 95 -9.26 -6.31 -1.90
CA ALA A 95 -7.94 -6.72 -1.43
C ALA A 95 -7.50 -5.93 -0.19
N HIS A 96 -7.81 -4.63 -0.12
CA HIS A 96 -7.50 -3.77 1.02
C HIS A 96 -8.21 -4.22 2.30
N VAL A 97 -9.53 -4.45 2.23
CA VAL A 97 -10.31 -4.93 3.38
C VAL A 97 -9.91 -6.35 3.77
N VAL A 98 -9.64 -7.23 2.80
CA VAL A 98 -9.13 -8.59 3.07
C VAL A 98 -7.78 -8.54 3.79
N ALA A 99 -6.86 -7.66 3.36
CA ALA A 99 -5.57 -7.47 4.01
C ALA A 99 -5.70 -6.89 5.43
N ALA A 100 -6.66 -5.99 5.68
CA ALA A 100 -6.95 -5.50 7.02
C ALA A 100 -7.55 -6.58 7.92
N LEU A 101 -8.45 -7.42 7.41
CA LEU A 101 -9.00 -8.57 8.15
C LEU A 101 -7.89 -9.57 8.57
N GLU A 102 -6.90 -9.80 7.71
CA GLU A 102 -5.76 -10.68 8.01
C GLU A 102 -4.92 -10.15 9.19
N LEU A 103 -4.86 -8.84 9.46
CA LEU A 103 -4.23 -8.31 10.68
C LEU A 103 -4.95 -8.80 11.96
N PHE A 104 -6.24 -9.08 11.86
CA PHE A 104 -7.04 -9.64 12.95
C PHE A 104 -7.03 -11.18 12.98
N ASP A 105 -6.25 -11.83 12.10
CA ASP A 105 -6.29 -13.26 11.83
C ASP A 105 -7.70 -13.73 11.41
N ALA A 106 -8.43 -12.86 10.71
CA ALA A 106 -9.78 -13.08 10.22
C ALA A 106 -9.83 -13.11 8.68
N LEU A 107 -10.88 -13.73 8.15
CA LEU A 107 -11.18 -13.78 6.72
C LEU A 107 -12.47 -13.02 6.41
N PRO A 108 -12.73 -12.68 5.14
CA PRO A 108 -14.06 -12.25 4.72
C PRO A 108 -15.13 -13.27 5.10
N ARG A 109 -16.37 -12.80 5.32
CA ARG A 109 -17.50 -13.65 5.73
C ARG A 109 -18.00 -14.53 4.58
N TYR A 110 -18.03 -13.99 3.37
CA TYR A 110 -18.48 -14.67 2.17
C TYR A 110 -17.30 -15.00 1.25
N PRO A 111 -17.33 -16.12 0.51
CA PRO A 111 -16.32 -16.43 -0.49
C PRO A 111 -16.22 -15.34 -1.56
N LEU A 112 -15.00 -15.06 -2.04
CA LEU A 112 -14.74 -14.07 -3.10
C LEU A 112 -15.14 -14.61 -4.48
N THR A 113 -16.40 -15.00 -4.66
CA THR A 113 -16.93 -15.73 -5.81
C THR A 113 -16.60 -15.03 -7.14
N ALA A 114 -16.67 -13.70 -7.18
CA ALA A 114 -16.35 -12.92 -8.38
C ALA A 114 -14.87 -12.98 -8.79
N LEU A 115 -13.95 -13.35 -7.88
CA LEU A 115 -12.52 -13.49 -8.17
C LEU A 115 -12.11 -14.91 -8.55
N LEU A 116 -12.93 -15.92 -8.21
CA LEU A 116 -12.63 -17.33 -8.47
C LEU A 116 -12.40 -17.69 -9.95
N PRO A 117 -13.02 -17.03 -10.95
CA PRO A 117 -12.72 -17.31 -12.35
C PRO A 117 -11.25 -17.13 -12.72
N TYR A 118 -10.53 -16.22 -12.06
CA TYR A 118 -9.11 -15.95 -12.34
C TYR A 118 -8.14 -16.95 -11.69
N ARG A 119 -8.66 -18.00 -11.05
CA ARG A 119 -7.87 -19.19 -10.67
C ARG A 119 -7.41 -19.98 -11.91
N ASP A 120 -8.08 -19.77 -13.03
CA ASP A 120 -7.68 -20.32 -14.32
C ASP A 120 -6.53 -19.49 -14.92
N LYS A 121 -5.54 -20.17 -15.49
CA LYS A 121 -4.33 -19.54 -16.04
C LYS A 121 -4.63 -18.61 -17.21
N GLU A 122 -5.49 -19.03 -18.14
CA GLU A 122 -5.80 -18.27 -19.34
C GLU A 122 -6.55 -16.99 -18.96
N LYS A 123 -7.51 -17.08 -18.05
CA LYS A 123 -8.23 -15.91 -17.53
C LYS A 123 -7.35 -14.97 -16.73
N LEU A 124 -6.42 -15.49 -15.93
CA LEU A 124 -5.42 -14.66 -15.23
C LEU A 124 -4.58 -13.86 -16.22
N TYR A 125 -4.03 -14.55 -17.23
CA TYR A 125 -3.13 -13.93 -18.19
C TYR A 125 -3.86 -12.93 -19.07
N ASP A 126 -5.06 -13.27 -19.54
CA ASP A 126 -5.93 -12.36 -20.30
C ASP A 126 -6.25 -11.09 -19.50
N MET A 127 -6.58 -11.22 -18.22
CA MET A 127 -6.80 -10.07 -17.35
C MET A 127 -5.55 -9.18 -17.24
N LEU A 128 -4.39 -9.77 -16.92
CA LEU A 128 -3.15 -9.02 -16.71
C LEU A 128 -2.64 -8.34 -17.99
N GLU A 129 -2.81 -8.97 -19.14
CA GLU A 129 -2.42 -8.43 -20.45
C GLU A 129 -3.32 -7.26 -20.87
N ASN A 130 -4.60 -7.30 -20.53
CA ASN A 130 -5.57 -6.26 -20.89
C ASN A 130 -5.64 -5.07 -19.91
N LEU A 131 -4.83 -5.06 -18.86
CA LEU A 131 -4.67 -3.88 -18.00
C LEU A 131 -4.06 -2.72 -18.81
N ASN A 132 -4.56 -1.50 -18.61
CA ASN A 132 -4.05 -0.32 -19.33
C ASN A 132 -2.70 0.16 -18.75
N TRP A 133 -1.65 -0.61 -19.01
CA TRP A 133 -0.28 -0.32 -18.59
C TRP A 133 0.30 0.94 -19.21
N ALA A 134 -0.11 1.29 -20.43
CA ALA A 134 0.44 2.44 -21.15
C ALA A 134 -0.11 3.78 -20.65
N GLY A 135 -1.42 3.87 -20.42
CA GLY A 135 -2.08 5.15 -20.12
C GLY A 135 -2.45 5.35 -18.65
N LYS A 136 -2.55 4.28 -17.85
CA LYS A 136 -2.97 4.33 -16.45
C LYS A 136 -2.28 3.26 -15.58
N PRO A 137 -0.94 3.12 -15.62
CA PRO A 137 -0.23 2.01 -14.97
C PRO A 137 -0.57 1.90 -13.48
N TRP A 138 -0.65 3.03 -12.78
CA TRP A 138 -0.90 3.06 -11.34
C TRP A 138 -2.28 2.49 -10.94
N PRO A 139 -3.43 3.09 -11.31
CA PRO A 139 -4.73 2.55 -10.90
C PRO A 139 -5.06 1.19 -11.54
N GLN A 140 -4.38 0.78 -12.62
CA GLN A 140 -4.57 -0.54 -13.24
C GLN A 140 -3.79 -1.63 -12.51
N SER A 141 -2.62 -1.31 -11.95
CA SER A 141 -1.83 -2.25 -11.14
C SER A 141 -2.60 -2.80 -9.94
N HIS A 142 -3.48 -1.97 -9.37
CA HIS A 142 -4.36 -2.29 -8.25
C HIS A 142 -5.20 -3.55 -8.49
N LEU A 143 -5.59 -3.82 -9.75
CA LEU A 143 -6.43 -4.96 -10.10
C LEU A 143 -5.62 -6.26 -10.05
N GLY A 144 -4.49 -6.30 -10.74
CA GLY A 144 -3.64 -7.49 -10.80
C GLY A 144 -2.95 -7.80 -9.47
N ALA A 145 -2.52 -6.77 -8.75
CA ALA A 145 -1.96 -6.94 -7.41
C ALA A 145 -3.04 -7.32 -6.39
N GLY A 146 -4.21 -6.68 -6.45
CA GLY A 146 -5.33 -6.95 -5.54
C GLY A 146 -5.88 -8.36 -5.70
N LEU A 147 -5.96 -8.86 -6.93
CA LEU A 147 -6.35 -10.25 -7.20
C LEU A 147 -5.41 -11.25 -6.49
N PHE A 148 -4.10 -11.06 -6.61
CA PHE A 148 -3.10 -11.91 -5.95
C PHE A 148 -3.28 -11.87 -4.44
N ALA A 149 -3.37 -10.68 -3.86
CA ALA A 149 -3.50 -10.49 -2.43
C ALA A 149 -4.76 -11.17 -1.88
N ALA A 150 -5.91 -10.86 -2.49
CA ALA A 150 -7.19 -11.38 -2.08
C ALA A 150 -7.24 -12.91 -2.13
N LEU A 151 -6.88 -13.51 -3.28
CA LEU A 151 -6.92 -14.98 -3.44
C LEU A 151 -5.90 -15.71 -2.58
N THR A 152 -4.74 -15.11 -2.32
CA THR A 152 -3.69 -15.75 -1.51
C THR A 152 -4.02 -15.70 -0.02
N ILE A 153 -4.51 -14.56 0.49
CA ILE A 153 -4.94 -14.42 1.89
C ILE A 153 -6.09 -15.39 2.18
N THR A 154 -7.10 -15.47 1.29
CA THR A 154 -8.22 -16.41 1.44
C THR A 154 -7.87 -17.85 1.07
N ARG A 155 -6.60 -18.16 0.79
CA ARG A 155 -6.09 -19.50 0.46
C ARG A 155 -6.88 -20.17 -0.67
N SER A 156 -7.33 -19.36 -1.63
CA SER A 156 -8.16 -19.79 -2.77
C SER A 156 -7.32 -20.20 -3.99
N VAL A 157 -6.01 -20.01 -3.91
CA VAL A 157 -5.02 -20.38 -4.94
C VAL A 157 -3.85 -21.11 -4.29
N ASP A 158 -3.14 -21.90 -5.08
CA ASP A 158 -1.99 -22.70 -4.65
C ASP A 158 -0.66 -22.14 -5.20
N ALA A 159 0.43 -22.88 -4.95
CA ALA A 159 1.77 -22.51 -5.40
C ALA A 159 1.95 -22.57 -6.92
N GLU A 160 1.17 -23.38 -7.63
CA GLU A 160 1.23 -23.45 -9.09
C GLU A 160 0.62 -22.18 -9.70
N TRP A 161 -0.54 -21.75 -9.20
CA TRP A 161 -1.13 -20.49 -9.61
C TRP A 161 -0.22 -19.29 -9.34
N GLN A 162 0.41 -19.24 -8.16
CA GLN A 162 1.39 -18.19 -7.85
C GLN A 162 2.58 -18.22 -8.81
N LYS A 163 3.02 -19.41 -9.26
CA LYS A 163 4.08 -19.52 -10.27
C LYS A 163 3.65 -18.85 -11.59
N TRP A 164 2.44 -19.12 -12.08
CA TRP A 164 1.94 -18.46 -13.30
C TRP A 164 1.94 -16.94 -13.16
N TYR A 165 1.45 -16.44 -12.02
CA TYR A 165 1.41 -15.01 -11.73
C TYR A 165 2.81 -14.36 -11.78
N PHE A 166 3.79 -14.93 -11.07
CA PHE A 166 5.14 -14.36 -11.01
C PHE A 166 5.95 -14.58 -12.30
N ASP A 167 5.70 -15.66 -13.04
CA ASP A 167 6.30 -15.85 -14.36
C ASP A 167 5.84 -14.75 -15.33
N TRP A 168 4.53 -14.45 -15.32
CA TRP A 168 3.98 -13.35 -16.13
C TRP A 168 4.66 -12.01 -15.79
N LEU A 169 4.77 -11.68 -14.50
CA LEU A 169 5.43 -10.44 -14.05
C LEU A 169 6.91 -10.37 -14.45
N ARG A 170 7.63 -11.49 -14.34
CA ARG A 170 9.04 -11.56 -14.71
C ARG A 170 9.24 -11.34 -16.20
N GLU A 171 8.40 -11.93 -17.04
CA GLU A 171 8.45 -11.75 -18.50
C GLU A 171 8.11 -10.31 -18.92
N ARG A 172 7.28 -9.61 -18.15
CA ARG A 172 6.87 -8.22 -18.38
C ARG A 172 7.62 -7.18 -17.54
N CYS A 173 8.70 -7.54 -16.85
CA CYS A 173 9.53 -6.54 -16.21
C CYS A 173 10.59 -6.04 -17.20
N ASP A 174 10.75 -4.72 -17.33
CA ASP A 174 11.77 -4.16 -18.19
C ASP A 174 13.18 -4.35 -17.59
N PRO A 175 14.09 -5.15 -18.21
CA PRO A 175 15.47 -5.30 -17.76
C PRO A 175 16.33 -4.03 -17.76
N VAL A 176 15.88 -2.92 -18.37
CA VAL A 176 16.63 -1.66 -18.34
C VAL A 176 16.33 -0.89 -17.07
N THR A 177 15.05 -0.78 -16.71
CA THR A 177 14.58 0.05 -15.58
C THR A 177 14.23 -0.75 -14.33
N GLY A 178 14.02 -2.07 -14.43
CA GLY A 178 13.48 -2.89 -13.36
C GLY A 178 12.00 -2.62 -13.06
N ILE A 179 11.33 -1.81 -13.88
CA ILE A 179 9.93 -1.39 -13.72
C ILE A 179 9.09 -1.98 -14.86
N SER A 180 7.76 -2.02 -14.72
CA SER A 180 6.80 -2.63 -15.66
C SER A 180 7.13 -2.44 -17.15
N TYR A 181 6.70 -3.39 -17.99
CA TYR A 181 6.76 -3.31 -19.46
C TYR A 181 6.18 -2.01 -20.02
N GLY A 182 5.21 -1.39 -19.34
CA GLY A 182 4.64 -0.10 -19.72
C GLY A 182 5.67 1.01 -19.88
N ALA A 183 6.78 0.99 -19.12
CA ALA A 183 7.84 1.99 -19.26
C ALA A 183 8.48 1.99 -20.66
N ARG A 184 8.46 0.84 -21.36
CA ARG A 184 8.91 0.73 -22.76
C ARG A 184 7.93 1.30 -23.78
N LEU A 185 6.66 1.45 -23.39
CA LEU A 185 5.61 1.99 -24.25
C LEU A 185 5.64 3.53 -24.27
N GLY A 186 6.36 4.18 -23.34
CA GLY A 186 6.75 5.59 -23.43
C GLY A 186 5.60 6.61 -23.34
N HIS A 187 4.44 6.21 -22.81
CA HIS A 187 3.24 7.06 -22.76
C HIS A 187 3.00 7.77 -21.42
N ASP A 188 3.62 7.31 -20.32
CA ASP A 188 3.60 7.98 -19.01
C ASP A 188 5.02 8.08 -18.43
N THR A 189 5.20 8.82 -17.34
CA THR A 189 6.49 9.00 -16.66
C THR A 189 6.95 7.69 -16.01
N LEU A 190 8.27 7.51 -15.90
CA LEU A 190 8.82 6.34 -15.20
C LEU A 190 8.33 6.26 -13.74
N ALA A 191 8.10 7.40 -13.09
CA ALA A 191 7.55 7.48 -11.74
C ALA A 191 6.14 6.88 -11.66
N HIS A 192 5.25 7.21 -12.59
CA HIS A 192 3.91 6.61 -12.63
C HIS A 192 3.94 5.09 -12.88
N HIS A 193 4.90 4.62 -13.69
CA HIS A 193 5.13 3.19 -13.86
C HIS A 193 5.69 2.55 -12.59
N LEU A 194 6.56 3.22 -11.83
CA LEU A 194 7.03 2.77 -10.53
C LEU A 194 5.87 2.64 -9.54
N TYR A 195 5.01 3.65 -9.43
CA TYR A 195 3.86 3.64 -8.53
C TYR A 195 2.90 2.48 -8.84
N GLY A 196 2.70 2.17 -10.13
CA GLY A 196 2.00 0.96 -10.52
C GLY A 196 2.76 -0.32 -10.18
N TRP A 197 4.05 -0.40 -10.52
CA TRP A 197 4.82 -1.64 -10.37
C TRP A 197 5.13 -2.00 -8.91
N PHE A 198 5.19 -1.01 -8.02
CA PHE A 198 5.30 -1.17 -6.57
C PHE A 198 4.32 -2.20 -6.01
N HIS A 199 3.08 -2.20 -6.50
CA HIS A 199 2.03 -3.11 -6.04
C HIS A 199 2.37 -4.60 -6.25
N TYR A 200 3.23 -4.89 -7.22
CA TYR A 200 3.72 -6.24 -7.45
C TYR A 200 4.96 -6.55 -6.62
N MET A 201 5.74 -5.53 -6.24
CA MET A 201 6.96 -5.72 -5.44
C MET A 201 6.64 -6.21 -4.03
N PHE A 202 5.58 -5.71 -3.39
CA PHE A 202 5.17 -6.29 -2.10
C PHE A 202 4.53 -7.68 -2.24
N ASN A 203 3.95 -8.03 -3.39
CA ASN A 203 3.51 -9.41 -3.66
C ASN A 203 4.71 -10.36 -3.75
N HIS A 204 5.78 -9.93 -4.41
CA HIS A 204 7.05 -10.64 -4.47
C HIS A 204 7.63 -10.87 -3.06
N GLU A 205 7.72 -9.82 -2.24
CA GLU A 205 8.24 -9.90 -0.86
C GLU A 205 7.41 -10.86 0.01
N TYR A 206 6.09 -10.75 -0.03
CA TYR A 206 5.18 -11.63 0.72
C TYR A 206 5.34 -13.11 0.30
N ALA A 207 5.40 -13.37 -1.02
CA ALA A 207 5.55 -14.72 -1.55
C ALA A 207 6.99 -15.27 -1.45
N ARG A 208 7.93 -14.51 -0.86
CA ARG A 208 9.35 -14.84 -0.79
C ARG A 208 9.95 -15.12 -2.18
N ARG A 209 9.54 -14.34 -3.18
CA ARG A 209 10.05 -14.39 -4.56
C ARG A 209 10.95 -13.20 -4.82
N ALA A 210 12.12 -13.47 -5.41
CA ALA A 210 13.05 -12.41 -5.81
C ALA A 210 12.37 -11.40 -6.75
N MET A 211 12.65 -10.11 -6.54
CA MET A 211 12.22 -9.06 -7.45
C MET A 211 12.93 -9.23 -8.80
N PRO A 212 12.27 -8.94 -9.92
CA PRO A 212 12.97 -8.88 -11.21
C PRO A 212 13.92 -7.67 -11.23
N TYR A 213 15.17 -7.90 -11.64
CA TYR A 213 16.19 -6.85 -11.88
C TYR A 213 16.35 -5.82 -10.74
N PRO A 214 16.66 -6.24 -9.49
CA PRO A 214 16.75 -5.33 -8.35
C PRO A 214 17.79 -4.22 -8.53
N ASP A 215 18.93 -4.49 -9.18
CA ASP A 215 19.95 -3.48 -9.50
C ASP A 215 19.35 -2.32 -10.33
N LYS A 216 18.45 -2.65 -11.26
CA LYS A 216 17.82 -1.68 -12.16
C LYS A 216 16.70 -0.89 -11.51
N MET A 217 15.97 -1.52 -10.60
CA MET A 217 15.07 -0.81 -9.71
C MET A 217 15.83 0.26 -8.90
N ILE A 218 16.99 -0.09 -8.33
CA ILE A 218 17.84 0.85 -7.57
C ILE A 218 18.32 1.99 -8.49
N ASP A 219 18.84 1.67 -9.67
CA ASP A 219 19.29 2.67 -10.65
C ASP A 219 18.17 3.66 -10.97
N SER A 220 16.97 3.16 -11.29
CA SER A 220 15.80 3.99 -11.65
C SER A 220 15.30 4.83 -10.48
N CYS A 221 15.20 4.27 -9.28
CA CYS A 221 14.76 5.03 -8.10
C CYS A 221 15.73 6.16 -7.75
N ILE A 222 17.04 5.94 -7.84
CA ILE A 222 18.03 7.00 -7.60
C ILE A 222 17.96 8.06 -8.70
N ASP A 223 17.90 7.66 -9.97
CA ASP A 223 17.83 8.59 -11.11
C ASP A 223 16.57 9.47 -11.04
N MET A 224 15.41 8.89 -10.70
CA MET A 224 14.18 9.67 -10.56
C MET A 224 14.24 10.68 -9.42
N TYR A 225 14.90 10.34 -8.31
CA TYR A 225 15.08 11.25 -7.18
C TYR A 225 16.07 12.37 -7.51
N ASP A 226 17.21 12.04 -8.12
CA ASP A 226 18.30 13.00 -8.39
C ASP A 226 17.97 14.00 -9.49
N ASN A 227 17.05 13.65 -10.39
CA ASN A 227 16.63 14.50 -11.50
C ASN A 227 15.23 15.10 -11.33
N ASP A 228 14.70 15.14 -10.10
CA ASP A 228 13.37 15.70 -9.78
C ASP A 228 12.24 15.12 -10.66
N ALA A 229 12.31 13.83 -11.00
CA ALA A 229 11.38 13.15 -11.90
C ALA A 229 10.24 12.40 -11.16
N LEU A 230 10.16 12.53 -9.84
CA LEU A 230 9.05 12.06 -9.01
C LEU A 230 7.86 13.03 -9.05
N ASP A 231 6.79 12.74 -8.31
CA ASP A 231 5.63 13.64 -8.21
C ASP A 231 6.07 15.03 -7.69
N PRO A 232 5.59 16.15 -8.25
CA PRO A 232 5.98 17.49 -7.79
C PRO A 232 5.67 17.78 -6.31
N LEU A 233 4.74 17.04 -5.71
CA LEU A 233 4.38 17.10 -4.29
C LEU A 233 5.02 15.98 -3.46
N PHE A 234 5.97 15.23 -4.01
CA PHE A 234 6.67 14.15 -3.33
C PHE A 234 7.32 14.63 -2.03
N GLY A 235 6.98 13.98 -0.91
CA GLY A 235 7.43 14.35 0.42
C GLY A 235 6.79 15.60 1.02
N ARG A 236 5.76 16.18 0.36
CA ARG A 236 5.11 17.44 0.74
C ARG A 236 3.59 17.32 0.93
N ARG A 237 3.07 16.10 0.88
CA ARG A 237 1.68 15.75 1.19
C ARG A 237 1.62 14.36 1.81
N CYS A 238 0.51 14.00 2.43
CA CYS A 238 0.24 12.59 2.71
C CYS A 238 -0.26 11.89 1.44
N GLY A 239 0.22 10.68 1.20
CA GLY A 239 -0.13 9.91 0.01
C GLY A 239 0.68 8.63 -0.11
N PHE A 240 0.59 8.01 -1.29
CA PHE A 240 1.19 6.71 -1.58
C PHE A 240 2.49 6.80 -2.39
N CYS A 241 2.73 7.90 -3.11
CA CYS A 241 3.96 8.05 -3.92
C CYS A 241 5.22 7.80 -3.09
N GLU A 242 5.24 8.27 -1.85
CA GLU A 242 6.36 8.14 -0.92
C GLU A 242 6.65 6.69 -0.57
N ILE A 243 5.63 5.91 -0.18
CA ILE A 243 5.84 4.49 0.14
C ILE A 243 6.20 3.71 -1.11
N ASP A 244 5.62 4.03 -2.28
CA ASP A 244 5.90 3.34 -3.53
C ASP A 244 7.39 3.40 -3.88
N TRP A 245 8.00 4.58 -3.72
CA TRP A 245 9.43 4.79 -3.96
C TRP A 245 10.32 4.25 -2.83
N VAL A 246 10.01 4.57 -1.57
CA VAL A 246 10.82 4.13 -0.41
C VAL A 246 10.89 2.61 -0.34
N PHE A 247 9.75 1.94 -0.53
CA PHE A 247 9.69 0.47 -0.50
C PHE A 247 10.51 -0.12 -1.64
N CYS A 248 10.32 0.33 -2.89
CA CYS A 248 11.04 -0.22 -4.02
C CYS A 248 12.55 -0.05 -3.87
N LEU A 249 13.02 1.13 -3.47
CA LEU A 249 14.44 1.38 -3.24
C LEU A 249 14.98 0.54 -2.08
N ASN A 250 14.34 0.59 -0.91
CA ASN A 250 14.82 -0.14 0.27
C ASN A 250 14.81 -1.65 0.05
N ARG A 251 13.73 -2.22 -0.48
CA ARG A 251 13.60 -3.67 -0.65
C ARG A 251 14.51 -4.21 -1.74
N ALA A 252 14.71 -3.48 -2.84
CA ALA A 252 15.71 -3.86 -3.83
C ALA A 252 17.12 -3.93 -3.22
N THR A 253 17.52 -2.95 -2.38
CA THR A 253 18.85 -2.96 -1.72
C THR A 253 19.06 -4.12 -0.74
N ARG A 254 18.00 -4.82 -0.33
CA ARG A 254 18.11 -6.04 0.49
C ARG A 254 18.45 -7.28 -0.34
N GLN A 255 18.28 -7.22 -1.66
CA GLN A 255 18.52 -8.35 -2.58
C GLN A 255 19.86 -8.25 -3.32
N THR A 256 20.55 -7.10 -3.25
CA THR A 256 21.80 -6.83 -3.99
C THR A 256 22.63 -5.73 -3.31
N PRO A 257 23.98 -5.78 -3.34
CA PRO A 257 24.83 -4.70 -2.84
C PRO A 257 24.96 -3.51 -3.81
N HIS A 258 24.37 -3.59 -5.01
CA HIS A 258 24.48 -2.56 -6.05
C HIS A 258 24.06 -1.17 -5.52
N ARG A 259 24.98 -0.20 -5.60
CA ARG A 259 24.80 1.20 -5.16
C ARG A 259 24.19 1.36 -3.75
N PHE A 260 24.44 0.40 -2.86
CA PHE A 260 23.83 0.35 -1.53
C PHE A 260 23.96 1.67 -0.75
N TYR A 261 25.17 2.23 -0.68
CA TYR A 261 25.41 3.46 0.07
C TYR A 261 24.72 4.67 -0.57
N GLU A 262 24.73 4.79 -1.89
CA GLU A 262 24.02 5.88 -2.59
C GLU A 262 22.51 5.80 -2.35
N ALA A 263 21.93 4.59 -2.41
CA ALA A 263 20.52 4.38 -2.09
C ALA A 263 20.19 4.80 -0.65
N LYS A 264 21.04 4.45 0.32
CA LYS A 264 20.86 4.87 1.72
C LYS A 264 21.01 6.38 1.89
N ASP A 265 21.90 7.03 1.14
CA ASP A 265 22.04 8.48 1.16
C ASP A 265 20.76 9.17 0.68
N ARG A 266 20.10 8.66 -0.37
CA ARG A 266 18.81 9.21 -0.85
C ARG A 266 17.67 8.96 0.11
N LEU A 267 17.61 7.79 0.72
CA LEU A 267 16.62 7.50 1.76
C LEU A 267 16.81 8.44 2.96
N ARG A 268 18.04 8.75 3.37
CA ARG A 268 18.32 9.72 4.45
C ARG A 268 17.88 11.13 4.06
N ASP A 269 18.27 11.59 2.88
CA ASP A 269 17.91 12.93 2.40
C ASP A 269 16.39 13.12 2.32
N PHE A 270 15.69 12.15 1.74
CA PHE A 270 14.23 12.13 1.71
C PHE A 270 13.63 12.07 3.12
N SER A 271 14.14 11.20 4.01
CA SER A 271 13.59 11.04 5.36
C SER A 271 13.58 12.35 6.15
N LYS A 272 14.59 13.19 5.97
CA LYS A 272 14.67 14.49 6.65
C LYS A 272 13.54 15.41 6.21
N SER A 273 13.38 15.61 4.90
CA SER A 273 12.34 16.50 4.37
C SER A 273 10.93 16.00 4.66
N PHE A 274 10.72 14.68 4.57
CA PHE A 274 9.42 14.08 4.85
C PHE A 274 9.03 14.16 6.33
N VAL A 275 9.98 13.91 7.25
CA VAL A 275 9.73 14.08 8.69
C VAL A 275 9.47 15.55 9.03
N ASP A 276 10.25 16.49 8.47
CA ASP A 276 10.02 17.92 8.68
C ASP A 276 8.60 18.33 8.25
N TYR A 277 8.11 17.82 7.11
CA TYR A 277 6.74 18.02 6.66
C TYR A 277 5.71 17.43 7.66
N LEU A 278 5.85 16.16 8.05
CA LEU A 278 4.93 15.49 8.98
C LEU A 278 4.89 16.16 10.36
N MET A 279 6.00 16.75 10.80
CA MET A 279 6.06 17.54 12.02
C MET A 279 5.32 18.87 11.88
N ALA A 280 5.49 19.58 10.76
CA ALA A 280 4.98 20.92 10.55
C ALA A 280 3.49 21.00 10.17
N VAL A 281 2.95 19.96 9.53
CA VAL A 281 1.55 19.93 9.08
C VAL A 281 0.57 20.00 10.25
N ASP A 282 -0.48 20.83 10.11
CA ASP A 282 -1.59 20.96 11.07
C ASP A 282 -2.65 19.90 10.75
N GLU A 283 -2.74 18.86 11.60
CA GLU A 283 -3.64 17.73 11.40
C GLU A 283 -5.13 18.09 11.46
N GLU A 284 -5.50 19.22 12.06
CA GLU A 284 -6.89 19.62 12.23
C GLU A 284 -7.43 20.42 11.03
N LYS A 285 -6.53 20.92 10.18
CA LYS A 285 -6.89 21.83 9.08
C LYS A 285 -6.52 21.31 7.70
N THR A 286 -5.61 20.34 7.63
CA THR A 286 -5.07 19.87 6.35
C THR A 286 -5.92 18.72 5.82
N ASP A 287 -6.28 18.78 4.54
CA ASP A 287 -7.10 17.74 3.91
C ASP A 287 -6.38 16.38 3.86
N ASP A 288 -5.05 16.39 3.85
CA ASP A 288 -4.18 15.21 3.93
C ASP A 288 -4.42 14.36 5.19
N PHE A 289 -4.74 14.99 6.32
CA PHE A 289 -5.06 14.33 7.60
C PHE A 289 -6.56 14.08 7.77
N ASN A 290 -7.39 14.70 6.93
CA ASN A 290 -8.81 14.40 6.83
C ASN A 290 -9.10 13.16 6.00
N ASP A 291 -8.21 12.77 5.08
CA ASP A 291 -8.32 11.52 4.34
C ASP A 291 -7.46 10.44 5.01
N LEU A 292 -8.11 9.55 5.77
CA LEU A 292 -7.41 8.49 6.49
C LEU A 292 -6.63 7.56 5.54
N HIS A 293 -7.07 7.45 4.29
CA HIS A 293 -6.39 6.66 3.28
C HIS A 293 -5.07 7.31 2.86
N CYS A 294 -5.05 8.63 2.66
CA CYS A 294 -3.81 9.36 2.37
C CYS A 294 -2.83 9.29 3.55
N LEU A 295 -3.34 9.45 4.78
CA LEU A 295 -2.54 9.31 5.99
C LEU A 295 -1.91 7.91 6.08
N PHE A 296 -2.65 6.87 5.71
CA PHE A 296 -2.15 5.50 5.75
C PHE A 296 -0.90 5.29 4.86
N GLY A 297 -0.89 5.81 3.63
CA GLY A 297 0.28 5.77 2.76
C GLY A 297 1.50 6.46 3.39
N ALA A 298 1.31 7.63 4.02
CA ALA A 298 2.37 8.36 4.70
C ALA A 298 2.92 7.60 5.92
N VAL A 299 2.04 6.97 6.71
CA VAL A 299 2.42 6.13 7.87
C VAL A 299 3.25 4.93 7.40
N CYS A 300 2.89 4.31 6.27
CA CYS A 300 3.67 3.22 5.69
C CYS A 300 5.06 3.69 5.26
N ALA A 301 5.16 4.84 4.57
CA ALA A 301 6.43 5.41 4.14
C ALA A 301 7.35 5.68 5.34
N LEU A 302 6.83 6.27 6.42
CA LEU A 302 7.58 6.52 7.64
C LEU A 302 8.08 5.23 8.31
N ALA A 303 7.23 4.20 8.38
CA ALA A 303 7.62 2.91 8.93
C ALA A 303 8.70 2.22 8.08
N GLU A 304 8.58 2.25 6.76
CA GLU A 304 9.57 1.70 5.84
C GLU A 304 10.91 2.46 5.92
N LEU A 305 10.88 3.79 6.08
CA LEU A 305 12.08 4.59 6.34
C LEU A 305 12.74 4.23 7.67
N GLN A 306 11.98 4.04 8.75
CA GLN A 306 12.53 3.63 10.04
C GLN A 306 13.24 2.26 9.92
N ALA A 307 12.65 1.33 9.17
CA ALA A 307 13.29 0.04 8.90
C ALA A 307 14.53 0.17 7.99
N ALA A 308 14.51 1.11 7.04
CA ALA A 308 15.59 1.32 6.09
C ALA A 308 16.82 2.01 6.71
N LEU A 309 16.64 2.80 7.77
CA LEU A 309 17.67 3.63 8.40
C LEU A 309 17.78 3.34 9.91
N PRO A 310 18.34 2.17 10.31
CA PRO A 310 18.37 1.76 11.70
C PRO A 310 19.12 2.76 12.60
N GLY A 311 18.47 3.21 13.66
CA GLY A 311 19.02 4.17 14.63
C GLY A 311 18.96 5.64 14.18
N GLU A 312 18.48 5.93 12.97
CA GLU A 312 18.33 7.31 12.50
C GLU A 312 16.96 7.88 12.81
N LEU A 313 15.90 7.06 12.72
CA LEU A 313 14.54 7.39 13.13
C LEU A 313 14.16 6.54 14.36
N GLU A 314 13.93 7.18 15.49
CA GLU A 314 13.71 6.54 16.77
C GLU A 314 12.28 6.79 17.25
N SER A 315 11.61 5.74 17.71
CA SER A 315 10.33 5.83 18.40
C SER A 315 10.34 4.93 19.63
N THR A 316 9.56 5.28 20.64
CA THR A 316 9.40 4.52 21.88
C THR A 316 8.94 3.09 21.59
N VAL A 317 8.03 2.93 20.62
CA VAL A 317 7.64 1.63 20.07
C VAL A 317 8.04 1.63 18.59
N PRO A 318 8.89 0.69 18.13
CA PRO A 318 9.23 0.58 16.72
C PRO A 318 7.98 0.40 15.85
N LEU A 319 7.93 1.12 14.74
CA LEU A 319 6.86 1.03 13.77
C LEU A 319 6.86 -0.35 13.10
N LYS A 320 5.67 -0.91 12.90
CA LYS A 320 5.48 -2.23 12.31
C LYS A 320 5.23 -2.11 10.82
N LEU A 321 5.94 -2.91 10.03
CA LEU A 321 5.76 -2.98 8.59
C LEU A 321 4.55 -3.84 8.26
N VAL A 322 3.44 -3.18 8.00
CA VAL A 322 2.21 -3.79 7.51
C VAL A 322 2.46 -4.74 6.32
N LEU A 323 3.22 -4.31 5.32
CA LEU A 323 3.54 -5.10 4.13
C LEU A 323 4.38 -6.36 4.40
N ASP A 324 5.00 -6.49 5.58
CA ASP A 324 5.68 -7.73 5.97
C ASP A 324 4.68 -8.80 6.47
N ARG A 325 3.47 -8.41 6.87
CA ARG A 325 2.43 -9.32 7.36
C ARG A 325 1.49 -9.80 6.25
N ARG A 326 1.23 -8.97 5.24
CA ARG A 326 0.24 -9.23 4.18
C ARG A 326 0.51 -8.39 2.90
N PRO A 327 0.16 -8.90 1.71
CA PRO A 327 0.58 -8.36 0.42
C PRO A 327 -0.34 -7.27 -0.14
N PHE A 328 -0.80 -6.30 0.67
CA PHE A 328 -1.60 -5.18 0.15
C PHE A 328 -1.65 -4.00 1.12
N ILE A 329 -1.83 -2.79 0.57
CA ILE A 329 -2.13 -1.53 1.25
C ILE A 329 -3.04 -0.65 0.40
#